data_AF-A0A958JI24-F1
#
_entry.id   AF-A0A958JI24-F1
#
_cell.length_a   1.000
_cell.length_b   1.000
_cell.length_c   1.000
_cell.angle_alpha   90.00
_cell.angle_beta   90.00
_cell.angle_gamma   90.00
#
_symmetry.space_group_name_H-M   'P 1'
#
loop_
_entity.id
_entity.type
_entity.pdbx_description
1 polymer ?
#
loop_
_entity_poly.entity_id
_entity_poly.type
_entity_poly.pdbx_seq_one_letter_code
_entity_poly.pdbx_strand_id
1 'polypeptide(L)'
;MRPPQVAIGEILGELERDNLLPAIVFRSSRNQCDLDAERAGKSPRLHLDPMVQRELRARIRAIAEQYDMDLELVHSHPHYNALVSTAIGAHHAGQLLTWRLLLEELMAEGALRLLVATGTVAAGVDFPARTVVLTAHSRRGAEGFETLTSSEFQQMSGRAGRRGKDTVGFCIAAPSPFCDGRVLLELSKQPPEPLVSAYFPSPSTVLNLLRYRTVDGLHYTVERSLASFIDQQRAADLRLAADESAESLSTEAAQAFQEVRRAFVENDIERAFQSMEIPKGEKKILKRLRRMYRQASEMEKRQLVLLDSSLNGLRALGYLEGVHLSEKGYWAANLCTTLVIELAEIIQSGLLEGATVDILVAVIASISGDPHRQYLSAGKAPPLPDGTVRRIEATLAAVRDQHMPGVLEDRQVILDAAHTAVSWLYAEDWHSFRSLLLLSGVAEGDAARLITQTSEQLNQLARLTESHYELAMLAVAAKQRLLRPPLTEAINIDSL
;
A
#
# COMPACT_ATOMS: atom_id res chain seq x y z
N MET A 1 10.13 1.19 -34.42
CA MET A 1 9.60 2.47 -33.91
C MET A 1 8.52 2.11 -32.90
N ARG A 2 8.56 2.63 -31.66
CA ARG A 2 7.49 2.36 -30.68
C ARG A 2 6.21 3.09 -31.13
N PRO A 3 5.03 2.46 -31.09
CA PRO A 3 3.81 3.10 -31.54
C PRO A 3 3.49 4.32 -30.65
N PRO A 4 2.93 5.41 -31.20
CA PRO A 4 2.49 6.55 -30.40
C PRO A 4 1.39 6.12 -29.43
N GLN A 5 1.25 6.85 -28.33
CA GLN A 5 0.16 6.64 -27.39
C GLN A 5 -1.16 7.10 -28.03
N VAL A 6 -2.12 6.19 -28.14
CA VAL A 6 -3.44 6.49 -28.73
C VAL A 6 -4.21 7.48 -27.84
N ALA A 7 -4.78 8.51 -28.49
CA ALA A 7 -5.58 9.51 -27.81
C ALA A 7 -6.93 8.95 -27.36
N ILE A 8 -7.48 9.49 -26.26
CA ILE A 8 -8.74 9.01 -25.69
C ILE A 8 -9.92 9.10 -26.66
N GLY A 9 -9.95 10.12 -27.52
CA GLY A 9 -11.01 10.29 -28.52
C GLY A 9 -10.98 9.25 -29.63
N GLU A 10 -9.79 8.77 -30.01
CA GLU A 10 -9.64 7.68 -30.98
C GLU A 10 -10.11 6.36 -30.37
N ILE A 11 -9.72 6.08 -29.12
CA ILE A 11 -10.21 4.90 -28.37
C ILE A 11 -11.74 4.92 -28.30
N LEU A 12 -12.33 6.06 -27.90
CA LEU A 12 -13.78 6.21 -27.82
C LEU A 12 -14.46 5.92 -29.16
N GLY A 13 -13.97 6.53 -30.25
CA GLY A 13 -14.56 6.38 -31.58
C GLY A 13 -14.55 4.94 -32.11
N GLU A 14 -13.46 4.19 -31.86
CA GLU A 14 -13.39 2.77 -32.23
C GLU A 14 -14.33 1.91 -31.38
N LEU A 15 -14.35 2.12 -30.05
CA LEU A 15 -15.25 1.37 -29.17
C LEU A 15 -16.72 1.65 -29.46
N GLU A 16 -17.08 2.87 -29.84
CA GLU A 16 -18.47 3.20 -30.22
C GLU A 16 -18.89 2.56 -31.53
N ARG A 17 -18.02 2.58 -32.53
CA ARG A 17 -18.29 1.96 -33.84
C ARG A 17 -18.65 0.49 -33.67
N ASP A 18 -17.97 -0.19 -32.75
CA ASP A 18 -18.13 -1.62 -32.51
C ASP A 18 -19.12 -1.94 -31.37
N ASN A 19 -19.82 -0.94 -30.83
CA ASN A 19 -20.75 -1.08 -29.70
C ASN A 19 -20.11 -1.75 -28.47
N LEU A 20 -18.91 -1.31 -28.08
CA LEU A 20 -18.10 -1.89 -27.01
C LEU A 20 -18.13 -1.08 -25.71
N LEU A 21 -18.98 -0.06 -25.61
CA LEU A 21 -19.17 0.74 -24.40
C LEU A 21 -20.14 0.09 -23.40
N PRO A 22 -20.06 0.42 -22.09
CA PRO A 22 -19.05 1.29 -21.46
C PRO A 22 -17.71 0.58 -21.31
N ALA A 23 -16.61 1.35 -21.21
CA ALA A 23 -15.28 0.78 -21.06
C ALA A 23 -14.41 1.42 -19.97
N ILE A 24 -13.52 0.62 -19.40
CA ILE A 24 -12.45 1.10 -18.51
C ILE A 24 -11.16 1.20 -19.31
N VAL A 25 -10.55 2.38 -19.33
CA VAL A 25 -9.25 2.61 -19.98
C VAL A 25 -8.18 2.73 -18.91
N PHE A 26 -7.33 1.71 -18.80
CA PHE A 26 -6.25 1.71 -17.82
C PHE A 26 -5.03 2.49 -18.30
N ARG A 27 -4.66 3.52 -17.52
CA ARG A 27 -3.44 4.30 -17.67
C ARG A 27 -2.47 4.03 -16.52
N SER A 28 -1.18 4.20 -16.77
CA SER A 28 -0.12 3.92 -15.79
C SER A 28 0.16 5.07 -14.82
N SER A 29 -0.39 6.27 -15.04
CA SER A 29 -0.18 7.44 -14.18
C SER A 29 -1.45 8.25 -13.96
N ARG A 30 -1.56 8.85 -12.77
CA ARG A 30 -2.68 9.70 -12.35
C ARG A 30 -2.86 10.90 -13.29
N ASN A 31 -1.75 11.60 -13.53
CA ASN A 31 -1.70 12.75 -14.44
C ASN A 31 -2.19 12.41 -15.87
N GLN A 32 -1.93 11.19 -16.37
CA GLN A 32 -2.45 10.81 -17.69
C GLN A 32 -3.97 10.60 -17.68
N CYS A 33 -4.54 10.08 -16.59
CA CYS A 33 -6.00 9.97 -16.46
C CYS A 33 -6.64 11.36 -16.50
N ASP A 34 -6.09 12.31 -15.73
CA ASP A 34 -6.60 13.69 -15.67
C ASP A 34 -6.51 14.38 -17.04
N LEU A 35 -5.34 14.28 -17.70
CA LEU A 35 -5.14 14.84 -19.03
C LEU A 35 -6.08 14.24 -20.08
N ASP A 36 -6.38 12.93 -20.00
CA ASP A 36 -7.32 12.29 -20.93
C ASP A 36 -8.75 12.81 -20.72
N ALA A 37 -9.22 12.91 -19.47
CA ALA A 37 -10.53 13.48 -19.16
C ALA A 37 -10.63 14.95 -19.61
N GLU A 38 -9.62 15.77 -19.32
CA GLU A 38 -9.58 17.17 -19.76
C GLU A 38 -9.57 17.33 -21.27
N ARG A 39 -8.75 16.55 -21.97
CA ARG A 39 -8.69 16.58 -23.44
C ARG A 39 -10.01 16.16 -24.04
N ALA A 40 -10.70 15.19 -23.44
CA ALA A 40 -12.02 14.80 -23.87
C ALA A 40 -13.03 15.97 -23.73
N GLY A 41 -13.06 16.62 -22.56
CA GLY A 41 -13.92 17.78 -22.32
C GLY A 41 -13.64 18.97 -23.25
N LYS A 42 -12.38 19.17 -23.66
CA LYS A 42 -11.97 20.22 -24.61
C LYS A 42 -12.29 19.89 -26.08
N SER A 43 -12.76 18.69 -26.38
CA SER A 43 -13.05 18.24 -27.75
C SER A 43 -14.56 18.24 -28.03
N PRO A 44 -15.10 19.24 -28.77
CA PRO A 44 -16.53 19.32 -29.06
C PRO A 44 -17.09 18.09 -29.79
N ARG A 45 -16.24 17.37 -30.53
CA ARG A 45 -16.63 16.14 -31.25
C ARG A 45 -16.99 14.98 -30.33
N LEU A 46 -16.53 15.00 -29.09
CA LEU A 46 -16.82 13.96 -28.10
C LEU A 46 -18.01 14.33 -27.21
N HIS A 47 -18.55 15.55 -27.36
CA HIS A 47 -19.63 16.05 -26.53
C HIS A 47 -20.92 15.29 -26.78
N LEU A 48 -21.63 15.00 -25.71
CA LEU A 48 -22.96 14.42 -25.69
C LEU A 48 -23.99 15.45 -26.15
N ASP A 49 -25.11 14.94 -26.66
CA ASP A 49 -26.30 15.75 -26.92
C ASP A 49 -26.75 16.49 -25.65
N PRO A 50 -27.21 17.75 -25.74
CA PRO A 50 -27.66 18.53 -24.58
C PRO A 50 -28.72 17.83 -23.70
N MET A 51 -29.58 16.99 -24.29
CA MET A 51 -30.57 16.20 -23.56
C MET A 51 -29.89 15.17 -22.65
N VAL A 52 -28.90 14.45 -23.17
CA VAL A 52 -28.13 13.44 -22.44
C VAL A 52 -27.29 14.11 -21.35
N GLN A 53 -26.70 15.28 -21.62
CA GLN A 53 -26.01 16.04 -20.59
C GLN A 53 -26.96 16.48 -19.46
N ARG A 54 -28.21 16.81 -19.77
CA ARG A 54 -29.23 17.15 -18.76
C ARG A 54 -29.59 15.95 -17.90
N GLU A 55 -29.73 14.77 -18.50
CA GLU A 55 -29.96 13.52 -17.79
C GLU A 55 -28.77 13.17 -16.87
N LEU A 56 -27.54 13.28 -17.37
CA LEU A 56 -26.34 13.02 -16.58
C LEU A 56 -26.23 13.98 -15.38
N ARG A 57 -26.52 15.28 -15.56
CA ARG A 57 -26.59 16.23 -14.43
C ARG A 57 -27.65 15.84 -13.39
N ALA A 58 -28.80 15.33 -13.84
CA ALA A 58 -29.86 14.89 -12.94
C ALA A 58 -29.43 13.64 -12.15
N ARG A 59 -28.77 12.69 -12.80
CA ARG A 59 -28.20 11.50 -12.14
C ARG A 59 -27.11 11.87 -11.13
N ILE A 60 -26.19 12.76 -11.48
CA ILE A 60 -25.16 13.26 -10.56
C ILE A 60 -25.80 13.84 -9.29
N ARG A 61 -26.85 14.65 -9.44
CA ARG A 61 -27.58 15.18 -8.27
C ARG A 61 -28.25 14.09 -7.45
N ALA A 62 -28.92 13.14 -8.09
CA ALA A 62 -29.57 12.03 -7.41
C ALA A 62 -28.58 11.17 -6.60
N ILE A 63 -27.41 10.87 -7.17
CA ILE A 63 -26.33 10.15 -6.48
C ILE A 63 -25.81 11.00 -5.32
N ALA A 64 -25.55 12.30 -5.54
CA ALA A 64 -25.07 13.16 -4.47
C ALA A 64 -26.07 13.25 -3.30
N GLU A 65 -27.37 13.33 -3.58
CA GLU A 65 -28.44 13.28 -2.57
C GLU A 65 -28.53 11.93 -1.86
N GLN A 66 -28.41 10.81 -2.61
CA GLN A 66 -28.48 9.45 -2.05
C GLN A 66 -27.35 9.17 -1.05
N TYR A 67 -26.14 9.65 -1.36
CA TYR A 67 -24.93 9.38 -0.58
C TYR A 67 -24.52 10.53 0.34
N ASP A 68 -25.38 11.55 0.49
CA ASP A 68 -25.13 12.77 1.29
C ASP A 68 -23.80 13.45 0.94
N MET A 69 -23.50 13.52 -0.36
CA MET A 69 -22.28 14.14 -0.89
C MET A 69 -22.44 15.66 -0.96
N ASP A 70 -21.38 16.39 -0.60
CA ASP A 70 -21.31 17.83 -0.87
C ASP A 70 -21.34 18.12 -2.39
N LEU A 71 -22.50 18.57 -2.86
CA LEU A 71 -22.76 18.97 -4.24
C LEU A 71 -21.86 20.11 -4.72
N GLU A 72 -21.42 21.00 -3.84
CA GLU A 72 -20.52 22.09 -4.18
C GLU A 72 -19.12 21.54 -4.50
N LEU A 73 -18.64 20.56 -3.73
CA LEU A 73 -17.38 19.86 -4.03
C LEU A 73 -17.46 19.09 -5.35
N VAL A 74 -18.59 18.45 -5.65
CA VAL A 74 -18.81 17.77 -6.93
C VAL A 74 -18.78 18.76 -8.10
N HIS A 75 -19.55 19.85 -8.02
CA HIS A 75 -19.65 20.84 -9.09
C HIS A 75 -18.37 21.62 -9.32
N SER A 76 -17.64 21.92 -8.25
CA SER A 76 -16.38 22.67 -8.33
C SER A 76 -15.19 21.80 -8.71
N HIS A 77 -15.36 20.48 -8.85
CA HIS A 77 -14.30 19.56 -9.27
C HIS A 77 -13.75 19.91 -10.67
N PRO A 78 -12.42 19.86 -10.91
CA PRO A 78 -11.85 20.35 -12.17
C PRO A 78 -12.34 19.58 -13.41
N HIS A 79 -12.72 18.31 -13.23
CA HIS A 79 -13.23 17.46 -14.31
C HIS A 79 -14.75 17.44 -14.43
N TYR A 80 -15.51 18.18 -13.62
CA TYR A 80 -16.97 18.18 -13.67
C TYR A 80 -17.52 18.50 -15.07
N ASN A 81 -17.01 19.56 -15.70
CA ASN A 81 -17.44 19.94 -17.04
C ASN A 81 -17.08 18.89 -18.09
N ALA A 82 -15.93 18.23 -17.97
CA ALA A 82 -15.54 17.16 -18.87
C ALA A 82 -16.46 15.93 -18.70
N LEU A 83 -16.74 15.54 -17.45
CA LEU A 83 -17.66 14.46 -17.12
C LEU A 83 -19.04 14.72 -17.73
N VAL A 84 -19.63 15.87 -17.46
CA VAL A 84 -20.99 16.20 -17.93
C VAL A 84 -21.06 16.31 -19.45
N SER A 85 -20.03 16.89 -20.08
CA SER A 85 -20.03 17.07 -21.54
C SER A 85 -19.78 15.78 -22.30
N THR A 86 -19.06 14.79 -21.73
CA THR A 86 -18.59 13.62 -22.50
C THR A 86 -18.99 12.25 -21.92
N ALA A 87 -19.46 12.20 -20.67
CA ALA A 87 -19.59 10.97 -19.87
C ALA A 87 -18.25 10.23 -19.70
N ILE A 88 -17.14 10.98 -19.59
CA ILE A 88 -15.80 10.45 -19.36
C ILE A 88 -15.27 10.99 -18.03
N GLY A 89 -14.85 10.09 -17.13
CA GLY A 89 -14.30 10.42 -15.82
C GLY A 89 -12.88 9.89 -15.61
N ALA A 90 -12.07 10.62 -14.84
CA ALA A 90 -10.76 10.17 -14.37
C ALA A 90 -10.87 9.62 -12.94
N HIS A 91 -10.40 8.39 -12.72
CA HIS A 91 -10.45 7.71 -11.42
C HIS A 91 -9.07 7.24 -10.96
N HIS A 92 -8.59 7.79 -9.85
CA HIS A 92 -7.36 7.35 -9.20
C HIS A 92 -7.26 7.87 -7.76
N ALA A 93 -6.32 7.32 -6.98
CA ALA A 93 -6.12 7.65 -5.57
C ALA A 93 -5.79 9.14 -5.26
N GLY A 94 -5.38 9.94 -6.24
CA GLY A 94 -5.21 11.38 -6.09
C GLY A 94 -6.52 12.18 -6.08
N GLN A 95 -7.66 11.58 -6.44
CA GLN A 95 -8.98 12.20 -6.38
C GLN A 95 -9.60 11.98 -4.99
N LEU A 96 -10.43 12.92 -4.55
CA LEU A 96 -11.23 12.76 -3.32
C LEU A 96 -12.12 11.50 -3.38
N LEU A 97 -12.42 10.93 -2.21
CA LEU A 97 -13.28 9.75 -2.12
C LEU A 97 -14.67 10.02 -2.69
N THR A 98 -15.28 11.17 -2.36
CA THR A 98 -16.58 11.62 -2.86
C THR A 98 -16.64 11.61 -4.39
N TRP A 99 -15.63 12.20 -5.05
CA TRP A 99 -15.55 12.22 -6.51
C TRP A 99 -15.36 10.82 -7.10
N ARG A 100 -14.52 9.98 -6.48
CA ARG A 100 -14.34 8.61 -6.93
C ARG A 100 -15.66 7.86 -6.87
N LEU A 101 -16.33 7.80 -5.72
CA LEU A 101 -17.60 7.08 -5.55
C LEU A 101 -18.68 7.56 -6.52
N LEU A 102 -18.78 8.86 -6.79
CA LEU A 102 -19.66 9.38 -7.84
C LEU A 102 -19.40 8.73 -9.20
N LEU A 103 -18.12 8.60 -9.60
CA LEU A 103 -17.76 7.94 -10.86
C LEU A 103 -18.02 6.43 -10.82
N GLU A 104 -17.86 5.78 -9.67
CA GLU A 104 -18.15 4.35 -9.49
C GLU A 104 -19.64 4.07 -9.70
N GLU A 105 -20.51 4.86 -9.08
CA GLU A 105 -21.97 4.78 -9.25
C GLU A 105 -22.40 5.05 -10.68
N LEU A 106 -21.91 6.12 -11.29
CA LEU A 106 -22.21 6.43 -12.69
C LEU A 106 -21.75 5.31 -13.64
N MET A 107 -20.65 4.61 -13.32
CA MET A 107 -20.19 3.46 -14.10
C MET A 107 -21.11 2.25 -13.90
N ALA A 108 -21.49 1.95 -12.65
CA ALA A 108 -22.39 0.85 -12.30
C ALA A 108 -23.77 0.99 -12.96
N GLU A 109 -24.32 2.21 -12.99
CA GLU A 109 -25.56 2.56 -13.68
C GLU A 109 -25.44 2.55 -15.22
N GLY A 110 -24.22 2.49 -15.76
CA GLY A 110 -23.95 2.61 -17.19
C GLY A 110 -24.15 4.02 -17.75
N ALA A 111 -24.05 5.04 -16.91
CA ALA A 111 -24.12 6.46 -17.28
C ALA A 111 -22.81 7.00 -17.87
N LEU A 112 -21.68 6.29 -17.66
CA LEU A 112 -20.39 6.63 -18.27
C LEU A 112 -20.20 5.95 -19.63
N ARG A 113 -19.53 6.66 -20.55
CA ARG A 113 -18.97 6.07 -21.78
C ARG A 113 -17.62 5.44 -21.47
N LEU A 114 -16.72 6.19 -20.84
CA LEU A 114 -15.39 5.71 -20.44
C LEU A 114 -15.06 6.10 -18.99
N LEU A 115 -14.42 5.17 -18.27
CA LEU A 115 -13.71 5.47 -17.03
C LEU A 115 -12.21 5.34 -17.27
N VAL A 116 -11.46 6.44 -17.19
CA VAL A 116 -10.01 6.44 -17.32
C VAL A 116 -9.39 6.24 -15.95
N ALA A 117 -8.72 5.11 -15.73
CA ALA A 117 -8.37 4.66 -14.38
C ALA A 117 -6.91 4.22 -14.25
N THR A 118 -6.34 4.36 -13.05
CA THR A 118 -5.12 3.64 -12.68
C THR A 118 -5.42 2.20 -12.27
N GLY A 119 -4.42 1.31 -12.29
CA GLY A 119 -4.59 -0.12 -11.99
C GLY A 119 -5.23 -0.44 -10.64
N THR A 120 -5.15 0.47 -9.66
CA THR A 120 -5.79 0.31 -8.33
C THR A 120 -7.30 0.09 -8.40
N VAL A 121 -7.98 0.57 -9.44
CA VAL A 121 -9.41 0.34 -9.65
C VAL A 121 -9.73 -1.15 -9.79
N ALA A 122 -8.82 -1.93 -10.38
CA ALA A 122 -9.06 -3.34 -10.64
C ALA A 122 -9.23 -4.19 -9.35
N ALA A 123 -8.63 -3.78 -8.24
CA ALA A 123 -8.61 -4.55 -7.00
C ALA A 123 -9.65 -4.10 -5.96
N GLY A 124 -10.32 -2.95 -6.13
CA GLY A 124 -10.99 -2.26 -5.02
C GLY A 124 -12.40 -1.72 -5.26
N VAL A 125 -13.04 -2.03 -6.39
CA VAL A 125 -14.38 -1.52 -6.72
C VAL A 125 -15.30 -2.65 -7.21
N ASP A 126 -16.62 -2.45 -7.17
CA ASP A 126 -17.60 -3.45 -7.63
C ASP A 126 -18.46 -2.96 -8.81
N PHE A 127 -17.82 -2.49 -9.88
CA PHE A 127 -18.52 -2.23 -11.15
C PHE A 127 -17.82 -2.92 -12.34
N PRO A 128 -18.56 -3.72 -13.14
CA PRO A 128 -18.06 -4.27 -14.39
C PRO A 128 -18.27 -3.30 -15.56
N ALA A 129 -17.42 -3.41 -16.56
CA ALA A 129 -17.54 -2.71 -17.85
C ALA A 129 -17.80 -3.72 -18.97
N ARG A 130 -18.31 -3.29 -20.12
CA ARG A 130 -18.37 -4.18 -21.29
C ARG A 130 -16.96 -4.50 -21.79
N THR A 131 -16.10 -3.48 -21.77
CA THR A 131 -14.74 -3.55 -22.32
C THR A 131 -13.71 -3.00 -21.35
N VAL A 132 -12.52 -3.58 -21.37
CA VAL A 132 -11.31 -3.07 -20.71
C VAL A 132 -10.27 -2.79 -21.77
N VAL A 133 -9.63 -1.62 -21.69
CA VAL A 133 -8.55 -1.21 -22.58
C VAL A 133 -7.25 -1.08 -21.77
N LEU A 134 -6.26 -1.91 -22.09
CA LEU A 134 -4.93 -1.88 -21.50
C LEU A 134 -4.00 -1.05 -22.39
N THR A 135 -3.41 -0.01 -21.82
CA THR A 135 -2.51 0.91 -22.56
C THR A 135 -1.05 0.83 -22.12
N ALA A 136 -0.77 -0.04 -21.13
CA ALA A 136 0.56 -0.38 -20.67
C ALA A 136 0.58 -1.82 -20.13
N HIS A 137 1.72 -2.50 -20.25
CA HIS A 137 1.98 -3.80 -19.63
C HIS A 137 2.89 -3.69 -18.40
N SER A 138 3.19 -2.46 -17.97
CA SER A 138 4.07 -2.16 -16.86
C SER A 138 3.57 -0.92 -16.10
N ARG A 139 3.79 -0.90 -14.78
CA ARG A 139 3.55 0.26 -13.90
C ARG A 139 4.87 0.81 -13.38
N ARG A 140 4.86 2.08 -12.95
CA ARG A 140 6.00 2.66 -12.25
C ARG A 140 5.88 2.31 -10.75
N GLY A 141 6.80 1.49 -10.26
CA GLY A 141 7.03 1.24 -8.84
C GLY A 141 8.05 2.21 -8.25
N ALA A 142 8.45 1.94 -7.00
CA ALA A 142 9.45 2.75 -6.29
C ALA A 142 10.84 2.65 -6.93
N GLU A 143 11.23 1.46 -7.40
CA GLU A 143 12.56 1.18 -7.96
C GLU A 143 12.62 1.28 -9.50
N GLY A 144 11.51 1.59 -10.18
CA GLY A 144 11.49 1.72 -11.63
C GLY A 144 10.20 1.21 -12.26
N PHE A 145 10.28 0.76 -13.51
CA PHE A 145 9.13 0.15 -14.18
C PHE A 145 9.08 -1.35 -13.88
N GLU A 146 7.96 -1.80 -13.33
CA GLU A 146 7.64 -3.18 -13.04
C GLU A 146 6.59 -3.68 -14.03
N THR A 147 6.83 -4.81 -14.68
CA THR A 147 5.83 -5.48 -15.51
C THR A 147 4.65 -5.90 -14.64
N LEU A 148 3.43 -5.84 -15.20
CA LEU A 148 2.24 -6.32 -14.51
C LEU A 148 2.38 -7.80 -14.16
N THR A 149 1.92 -8.16 -12.96
CA THR A 149 1.82 -9.55 -12.54
C THR A 149 0.63 -10.25 -13.23
N SER A 150 0.61 -11.59 -13.19
CA SER A 150 -0.51 -12.37 -13.74
C SER A 150 -1.81 -12.01 -13.01
N SER A 151 -1.77 -11.90 -11.68
CA SER A 151 -2.94 -11.49 -10.89
C SER A 151 -3.39 -10.06 -11.21
N GLU A 152 -2.46 -9.10 -11.35
CA GLU A 152 -2.82 -7.72 -11.73
C GLU A 152 -3.52 -7.70 -13.11
N PHE A 153 -2.97 -8.43 -14.09
CA PHE A 153 -3.60 -8.55 -15.41
C PHE A 153 -4.99 -9.17 -15.34
N GLN A 154 -5.16 -10.26 -14.58
CA GLN A 154 -6.45 -10.94 -14.43
C GLN A 154 -7.47 -10.08 -13.68
N GLN A 155 -7.06 -9.33 -12.65
CA GLN A 155 -7.92 -8.38 -11.96
C GLN A 155 -8.40 -7.26 -12.90
N MET A 156 -7.50 -6.74 -13.74
CA MET A 156 -7.86 -5.68 -14.70
C MET A 156 -8.78 -6.21 -15.80
N SER A 157 -8.39 -7.31 -16.46
CA SER A 157 -9.15 -7.89 -17.57
C SER A 157 -10.48 -8.51 -17.12
N GLY A 158 -10.54 -9.04 -15.89
CA GLY A 158 -11.75 -9.59 -15.29
C GLY A 158 -12.86 -8.56 -15.02
N ARG A 159 -12.58 -7.25 -15.18
CA ARG A 159 -13.61 -6.21 -15.18
C ARG A 159 -14.40 -6.13 -16.47
N ALA A 160 -13.96 -6.80 -17.53
CA ALA A 160 -14.69 -6.87 -18.79
C ALA A 160 -15.80 -7.93 -18.75
N GLY A 161 -16.98 -7.56 -19.21
CA GLY A 161 -18.19 -8.39 -19.21
C GLY A 161 -19.06 -8.11 -18.00
N ARG A 162 -20.29 -7.63 -18.24
CA ARG A 162 -21.28 -7.35 -17.21
C ARG A 162 -22.24 -8.53 -17.08
N ARG A 163 -22.30 -9.13 -15.89
CA ARG A 163 -23.19 -10.26 -15.61
C ARG A 163 -24.64 -9.90 -15.93
N GLY A 164 -25.30 -10.72 -16.74
CA GLY A 164 -26.70 -10.53 -17.16
C GLY A 164 -26.92 -9.47 -18.24
N LYS A 165 -25.89 -8.71 -18.66
CA LYS A 165 -25.98 -7.72 -19.75
C LYS A 165 -25.15 -8.10 -20.97
N ASP A 166 -23.97 -8.68 -20.77
CA ASP A 166 -23.06 -9.06 -21.86
C ASP A 166 -22.89 -10.59 -21.96
N THR A 167 -22.81 -11.10 -23.19
CA THR A 167 -22.50 -12.52 -23.46
C THR A 167 -21.00 -12.81 -23.35
N VAL A 168 -20.17 -11.84 -23.70
CA VAL A 168 -18.70 -11.88 -23.63
C VAL A 168 -18.17 -10.52 -23.20
N GLY A 169 -17.08 -10.52 -22.43
CA GLY A 169 -16.30 -9.32 -22.12
C GLY A 169 -15.15 -9.13 -23.10
N PHE A 170 -14.77 -7.88 -23.37
CA PHE A 170 -13.67 -7.55 -24.28
C PHE A 170 -12.47 -6.99 -23.52
N CYS A 171 -11.29 -7.57 -23.71
CA CYS A 171 -10.02 -7.03 -23.23
C CYS A 171 -9.17 -6.64 -24.43
N ILE A 172 -8.86 -5.34 -24.57
CA ILE A 172 -8.20 -4.76 -25.74
C ILE A 172 -6.85 -4.20 -25.32
N ALA A 173 -5.78 -4.62 -26.00
CA ALA A 173 -4.47 -3.99 -25.88
C ALA A 173 -4.36 -2.83 -26.88
N ALA A 174 -4.30 -1.59 -26.39
CA ALA A 174 -4.17 -0.42 -27.24
C ALA A 174 -2.69 -0.10 -27.54
N PRO A 175 -2.36 0.32 -28.79
CA PRO A 175 -1.01 0.75 -29.14
C PRO A 175 -0.49 1.86 -28.20
N SER A 176 0.72 1.70 -27.70
CA SER A 176 1.38 2.64 -26.81
C SER A 176 2.87 2.32 -26.69
N PRO A 177 3.75 3.29 -26.41
CA PRO A 177 5.17 3.02 -26.17
C PRO A 177 5.43 2.10 -24.97
N PHE A 178 4.41 1.91 -24.12
CA PHE A 178 4.45 1.14 -22.88
C PHE A 178 3.62 -0.14 -22.96
N CYS A 179 3.02 -0.48 -24.11
CA CYS A 179 2.20 -1.68 -24.28
C CYS A 179 2.82 -2.62 -25.32
N ASP A 180 3.18 -3.83 -24.89
CA ASP A 180 3.53 -4.92 -25.79
C ASP A 180 2.46 -6.01 -25.65
N GLY A 181 1.63 -6.17 -26.67
CA GLY A 181 0.56 -7.17 -26.67
C GLY A 181 1.05 -8.61 -26.51
N ARG A 182 2.31 -8.90 -26.87
CA ARG A 182 2.90 -10.23 -26.66
C ARG A 182 3.11 -10.50 -25.18
N VAL A 183 3.53 -9.50 -24.41
CA VAL A 183 3.69 -9.64 -22.95
C VAL A 183 2.34 -9.87 -22.30
N LEU A 184 1.30 -9.11 -22.69
CA LEU A 184 -0.06 -9.31 -22.17
C LEU A 184 -0.63 -10.69 -22.53
N LEU A 185 -0.36 -11.18 -23.74
CA LEU A 185 -0.76 -12.53 -24.16
C LEU A 185 -0.07 -13.61 -23.33
N GLU A 186 1.21 -13.45 -23.00
CA GLU A 186 1.91 -14.39 -22.10
C GLU A 186 1.36 -14.33 -20.68
N LEU A 187 1.08 -13.14 -20.14
CA LEU A 187 0.42 -12.99 -18.83
C LEU A 187 -0.95 -13.67 -18.79
N SER A 188 -1.74 -13.59 -19.87
CA SER A 188 -3.07 -14.23 -19.93
C SER A 188 -3.05 -15.76 -19.84
N LYS A 189 -1.90 -16.39 -20.11
CA LYS A 189 -1.74 -17.85 -20.06
C LYS A 189 -1.18 -18.33 -18.72
N GLN A 190 -0.65 -17.41 -17.90
CA GLN A 190 -0.04 -17.76 -16.63
C GLN A 190 -1.11 -17.91 -15.55
N PRO A 191 -0.96 -18.89 -14.62
CA PRO A 191 -1.81 -18.92 -13.44
C PRO A 191 -1.57 -17.68 -12.57
N PRO A 192 -2.50 -17.32 -11.68
CA PRO A 192 -2.25 -16.33 -10.64
C PRO A 192 -1.03 -16.72 -9.80
N GLU A 193 -0.34 -15.73 -9.24
CA GLU A 193 0.73 -15.96 -8.28
C GLU A 193 0.22 -16.74 -7.05
N PRO A 194 1.04 -17.64 -6.47
CA PRO A 194 0.65 -18.36 -5.27
C PRO A 194 0.44 -17.41 -4.10
N LEU A 195 -0.47 -17.78 -3.20
CA LEU A 195 -0.67 -17.05 -1.96
C LEU A 195 0.64 -17.05 -1.14
N VAL A 196 1.04 -15.86 -0.70
CA VAL A 196 2.19 -15.66 0.20
C VAL A 196 1.69 -15.21 1.56
N SER A 197 2.41 -15.62 2.61
CA SER A 197 2.08 -15.15 3.96
C SER A 197 2.46 -13.68 4.13
N ALA A 198 1.50 -12.85 4.55
CA ALA A 198 1.75 -11.47 4.99
C ALA A 198 2.17 -11.39 6.47
N TYR A 199 2.17 -12.51 7.19
CA TYR A 199 2.63 -12.56 8.58
C TYR A 199 4.14 -12.29 8.66
N PHE A 200 4.51 -11.39 9.57
CA PHE A 200 5.86 -11.24 10.07
C PHE A 200 5.80 -10.75 11.53
N PRO A 201 6.80 -11.08 12.38
CA PRO A 201 6.79 -10.73 13.80
C PRO A 201 7.16 -9.26 14.02
N SER A 202 6.34 -8.32 13.52
CA SER A 202 6.54 -6.89 13.72
C SER A 202 6.53 -6.53 15.22
N PRO A 203 7.19 -5.44 15.64
CA PRO A 203 7.12 -4.98 17.03
C PRO A 203 5.68 -4.80 17.54
N SER A 204 4.77 -4.30 16.69
CA SER A 204 3.35 -4.13 17.03
C SER A 204 2.66 -5.46 17.29
N THR A 205 2.89 -6.44 16.43
CA THR A 205 2.35 -7.79 16.58
C THR A 205 2.90 -8.46 17.83
N VAL A 206 4.20 -8.38 18.07
CA VAL A 206 4.86 -9.00 19.23
C VAL A 206 4.36 -8.38 20.54
N LEU A 207 4.34 -7.05 20.66
CA LEU A 207 3.83 -6.37 21.85
C LEU A 207 2.36 -6.74 22.15
N ASN A 208 1.51 -6.74 21.13
CA ASN A 208 0.10 -7.10 21.28
C ASN A 208 -0.10 -8.55 21.75
N LEU A 209 0.66 -9.49 21.20
CA LEU A 209 0.54 -10.90 21.60
C LEU A 209 1.12 -11.16 22.99
N LEU A 210 2.18 -10.45 23.41
CA LEU A 210 2.76 -10.58 24.74
C LEU A 210 1.84 -10.08 25.87
N ARG A 211 0.78 -9.34 25.56
CA ARG A 211 -0.27 -9.01 26.55
C ARG A 211 -0.98 -10.25 27.08
N TYR A 212 -1.06 -11.31 26.28
CA TYR A 212 -1.85 -12.50 26.58
C TYR A 212 -1.02 -13.79 26.57
N ARG A 213 0.26 -13.71 26.19
CA ARG A 213 1.15 -14.86 26.03
C ARG A 213 2.53 -14.56 26.60
N THR A 214 3.24 -15.61 27.00
CA THR A 214 4.68 -15.53 27.29
C THR A 214 5.49 -15.56 26.01
N VAL A 215 6.78 -15.23 26.11
CA VAL A 215 7.74 -15.39 25.01
C VAL A 215 7.71 -16.82 24.44
N ASP A 216 7.73 -17.85 25.29
CA ASP A 216 7.64 -19.25 24.85
C ASP A 216 6.33 -19.54 24.08
N GLY A 217 5.22 -18.95 24.54
CA GLY A 217 3.93 -19.04 23.84
C GLY A 217 3.93 -18.34 22.48
N LEU A 218 4.78 -17.34 22.26
CA LEU A 218 4.98 -16.71 20.95
C LEU A 218 5.76 -17.59 20.00
N HIS A 219 6.85 -18.23 20.45
CA HIS A 219 7.59 -19.18 19.61
C HIS A 219 6.65 -20.22 19.02
N TYR A 220 5.81 -20.83 19.86
CA TYR A 220 4.79 -21.79 19.42
C TYR A 220 3.80 -21.20 18.40
N THR A 221 3.41 -19.94 18.57
CA THR A 221 2.47 -19.25 17.67
C THR A 221 3.11 -19.01 16.30
N VAL A 222 4.37 -18.57 16.28
CA VAL A 222 5.15 -18.29 15.07
C VAL A 222 5.42 -19.57 14.29
N GLU A 223 5.76 -20.66 14.97
CA GLU A 223 5.97 -21.97 14.35
C GLU A 223 4.74 -22.48 13.59
N ARG A 224 3.54 -22.14 14.05
CA ARG A 224 2.25 -22.51 13.44
C ARG A 224 1.71 -21.48 12.46
N SER A 225 2.47 -20.41 12.17
CA SER A 225 2.08 -19.40 11.18
C SER A 225 2.13 -19.97 9.75
N LEU A 226 1.34 -19.39 8.84
CA LEU A 226 1.41 -19.72 7.42
C LEU A 226 2.80 -19.44 6.84
N ALA A 227 3.51 -18.42 7.33
CA ALA A 227 4.88 -18.12 6.92
C ALA A 227 5.82 -19.28 7.25
N SER A 228 5.77 -19.79 8.48
CA SER A 228 6.56 -20.94 8.93
C SER A 228 6.21 -22.19 8.13
N PHE A 229 4.92 -22.45 7.90
CA PHE A 229 4.48 -23.58 7.08
C PHE A 229 5.05 -23.53 5.65
N ILE A 230 4.97 -22.38 4.97
CA ILE A 230 5.50 -22.21 3.61
C ILE A 230 7.03 -22.34 3.59
N ASP A 231 7.74 -21.76 4.56
CA ASP A 231 9.20 -21.87 4.67
C ASP A 231 9.64 -23.33 4.91
N GLN A 232 8.93 -24.07 5.77
CA GLN A 232 9.17 -25.50 6.01
C GLN A 232 8.94 -26.34 4.75
N GLN A 233 7.86 -26.07 4.00
CA GLN A 233 7.58 -26.78 2.75
C GLN A 233 8.70 -26.53 1.72
N ARG A 234 9.09 -25.27 1.52
CA ARG A 234 10.19 -24.90 0.60
C ARG A 234 11.53 -25.51 1.01
N ALA A 235 11.81 -25.56 2.31
CA ALA A 235 13.01 -26.20 2.84
C ALA A 235 13.01 -27.72 2.59
N ALA A 236 11.85 -28.39 2.70
CA ALA A 236 11.71 -29.80 2.38
C ALA A 236 11.93 -30.06 0.88
N ASP A 237 11.32 -29.26 0.00
CA ASP A 237 11.48 -29.38 -1.46
C ASP A 237 12.95 -29.17 -1.87
N LEU A 238 13.63 -28.19 -1.26
CA LEU A 238 15.04 -27.90 -1.55
C LEU A 238 15.97 -29.03 -1.08
N ARG A 239 15.65 -29.69 0.04
CA ARG A 239 16.37 -30.87 0.52
C ARG A 239 16.17 -32.06 -0.41
N LEU A 240 14.93 -32.33 -0.81
CA LEU A 240 14.62 -33.42 -1.75
C LEU A 240 15.39 -33.24 -3.06
N ALA A 241 15.37 -32.05 -3.65
CA ALA A 241 16.11 -31.75 -4.87
C ALA A 241 17.63 -31.89 -4.71
N ALA A 242 18.16 -31.60 -3.52
CA ALA A 242 19.58 -31.80 -3.21
C ALA A 242 19.92 -33.30 -3.06
N ASP A 243 19.05 -34.08 -2.42
CA ASP A 243 19.22 -35.52 -2.26
C ASP A 243 19.15 -36.25 -3.61
N GLU A 244 18.18 -35.91 -4.46
CA GLU A 244 18.09 -36.43 -5.85
C GLU A 244 19.35 -36.09 -6.66
N SER A 245 19.86 -34.87 -6.53
CA SER A 245 21.11 -34.45 -7.19
C SER A 245 22.35 -35.18 -6.64
N ALA A 246 22.27 -35.74 -5.43
CA ALA A 246 23.36 -36.47 -4.81
C ALA A 246 23.42 -37.95 -5.24
N GLU A 247 22.35 -38.50 -5.81
CA GLU A 247 22.31 -39.91 -6.26
C GLU A 247 23.31 -40.20 -7.39
N SER A 248 23.67 -39.18 -8.18
CA SER A 248 24.66 -39.30 -9.25
C SER A 248 26.12 -39.13 -8.81
N LEU A 249 26.39 -38.97 -7.50
CA LEU A 249 27.74 -38.76 -6.98
C LEU A 249 28.56 -40.05 -6.93
N SER A 250 29.89 -39.89 -7.02
CA SER A 250 30.84 -40.95 -6.65
C SER A 250 30.67 -41.41 -5.19
N THR A 251 31.14 -42.61 -4.86
CA THR A 251 31.04 -43.15 -3.49
C THR A 251 31.71 -42.24 -2.46
N GLU A 252 32.89 -41.70 -2.79
CA GLU A 252 33.64 -40.78 -1.93
C GLU A 252 32.90 -39.45 -1.72
N ALA A 253 32.29 -38.90 -2.78
CA ALA A 253 31.50 -37.68 -2.67
C ALA A 253 30.16 -37.89 -1.94
N ALA A 254 29.52 -39.05 -2.13
CA ALA A 254 28.31 -39.42 -1.41
C ALA A 254 28.57 -39.54 0.10
N GLN A 255 29.72 -40.11 0.51
CA GLN A 255 30.15 -40.15 1.92
C GLN A 255 30.34 -38.75 2.49
N ALA A 256 31.05 -37.87 1.78
CA ALA A 256 31.21 -36.46 2.20
C ALA A 256 29.84 -35.75 2.30
N PHE A 257 28.92 -36.02 1.38
CA PHE A 257 27.57 -35.45 1.44
C PHE A 257 26.74 -36.00 2.62
N GLN A 258 26.88 -37.28 2.99
CA GLN A 258 26.24 -37.83 4.19
C GLN A 258 26.70 -37.12 5.47
N GLU A 259 27.97 -36.72 5.56
CA GLU A 259 28.45 -35.93 6.69
C GLU A 259 27.81 -34.53 6.73
N VAL A 260 27.62 -33.87 5.58
CA VAL A 260 26.86 -32.61 5.48
C VAL A 260 25.42 -32.79 5.96
N ARG A 261 24.79 -33.89 5.57
CA ARG A 261 23.42 -34.24 5.99
C ARG A 261 23.33 -34.50 7.48
N ARG A 262 24.32 -35.19 8.07
CA ARG A 262 24.40 -35.40 9.53
C ARG A 262 24.61 -34.10 10.28
N ALA A 263 25.53 -33.26 9.82
CA ALA A 263 25.83 -31.97 10.41
C ALA A 263 24.62 -31.00 10.34
N PHE A 264 23.76 -31.14 9.34
CA PHE A 264 22.48 -30.43 9.29
C PHE A 264 21.56 -30.84 10.44
N VAL A 265 21.40 -32.14 10.71
CA VAL A 265 20.58 -32.65 11.82
C VAL A 265 21.13 -32.18 13.17
N GLU A 266 22.45 -32.11 13.30
CA GLU A 266 23.15 -31.65 14.51
C GLU A 266 23.23 -30.11 14.63
N ASN A 267 22.71 -29.37 13.65
CA ASN A 267 22.79 -27.91 13.58
C ASN A 267 24.21 -27.33 13.49
N ASP A 268 25.20 -28.11 13.04
CA ASP A 268 26.64 -27.79 13.07
C ASP A 268 27.31 -27.85 11.67
N ILE A 269 26.56 -27.44 10.64
CA ILE A 269 26.97 -27.54 9.22
C ILE A 269 28.29 -26.82 8.92
N GLU A 270 28.57 -25.70 9.59
CA GLU A 270 29.81 -24.93 9.34
C GLU A 270 31.05 -25.62 9.88
N ARG A 271 30.98 -26.22 11.06
CA ARG A 271 32.12 -26.90 11.68
C ARG A 271 32.45 -28.20 10.97
N ALA A 272 31.43 -29.01 10.64
CA ALA A 272 31.62 -30.26 9.90
C ALA A 272 32.31 -30.03 8.55
N PHE A 273 32.07 -28.87 7.92
CA PHE A 273 32.67 -28.54 6.63
C PHE A 273 34.16 -28.18 6.70
N GLN A 274 34.61 -27.52 7.77
CA GLN A 274 36.02 -27.10 7.90
C GLN A 274 36.97 -28.30 8.02
N SER A 275 36.46 -29.44 8.46
CA SER A 275 37.21 -30.68 8.67
C SER A 275 37.19 -31.65 7.48
N MET A 276 36.47 -31.36 6.40
CA MET A 276 36.14 -32.34 5.36
C MET A 276 37.08 -32.27 4.14
N GLU A 277 37.69 -33.40 3.74
CA GLU A 277 38.45 -33.49 2.49
C GLU A 277 37.50 -33.68 1.28
N ILE A 278 37.51 -32.74 0.33
CA ILE A 278 36.59 -32.74 -0.81
C ILE A 278 37.28 -33.29 -2.08
N PRO A 279 36.74 -34.34 -2.72
CA PRO A 279 37.26 -34.85 -3.99
C PRO A 279 37.33 -33.77 -5.08
N LYS A 280 38.47 -33.66 -5.79
CA LYS A 280 38.73 -32.56 -6.74
C LYS A 280 37.75 -32.52 -7.93
N GLY A 281 37.25 -33.67 -8.39
CA GLY A 281 36.35 -33.78 -9.56
C GLY A 281 34.92 -33.27 -9.33
N GLU A 282 34.39 -33.42 -8.11
CA GLU A 282 32.96 -33.16 -7.80
C GLU A 282 32.75 -32.01 -6.79
N LYS A 283 33.84 -31.32 -6.41
CA LYS A 283 33.84 -30.19 -5.48
C LYS A 283 32.78 -29.11 -5.78
N LYS A 284 32.50 -28.84 -7.06
CA LYS A 284 31.49 -27.84 -7.46
C LYS A 284 30.07 -28.30 -7.14
N ILE A 285 29.77 -29.59 -7.34
CA ILE A 285 28.46 -30.18 -7.04
C ILE A 285 28.25 -30.20 -5.52
N LEU A 286 29.23 -30.70 -4.76
CA LEU A 286 29.17 -30.72 -3.30
C LEU A 286 28.99 -29.32 -2.67
N LYS A 287 29.66 -28.28 -3.21
CA LYS A 287 29.43 -26.90 -2.78
C LYS A 287 27.99 -26.42 -3.05
N ARG A 288 27.39 -26.82 -4.17
CA ARG A 288 26.00 -26.50 -4.50
C ARG A 288 25.03 -27.20 -3.55
N LEU A 289 25.21 -28.50 -3.32
CA LEU A 289 24.37 -29.28 -2.41
C LEU A 289 24.44 -28.72 -0.97
N ARG A 290 25.64 -28.37 -0.51
CA ARG A 290 25.83 -27.66 0.76
C ARG A 290 25.04 -26.35 0.82
N ARG A 291 25.11 -25.53 -0.23
CA ARG A 291 24.37 -24.26 -0.29
C ARG A 291 22.87 -24.49 -0.19
N MET A 292 22.35 -25.53 -0.87
CA MET A 292 20.94 -25.90 -0.81
C MET A 292 20.52 -26.31 0.61
N TYR A 293 21.29 -27.17 1.28
CA TYR A 293 21.01 -27.58 2.66
C TYR A 293 21.13 -26.42 3.66
N ARG A 294 22.11 -25.53 3.49
CA ARG A 294 22.23 -24.32 4.30
C ARG A 294 21.00 -23.42 4.13
N GLN A 295 20.59 -23.18 2.89
CA GLN A 295 19.40 -22.39 2.58
C GLN A 295 18.12 -23.01 3.17
N ALA A 296 17.99 -24.34 3.12
CA ALA A 296 16.88 -25.04 3.75
C ALA A 296 16.87 -24.84 5.28
N SER A 297 18.03 -24.93 5.95
CA SER A 297 18.13 -24.69 7.41
C SER A 297 17.79 -23.24 7.77
N GLU A 298 18.26 -22.28 6.95
CA GLU A 298 17.96 -20.86 7.11
C GLU A 298 16.46 -20.60 6.95
N MET A 299 15.78 -21.24 5.99
CA MET A 299 14.32 -21.16 5.81
C MET A 299 13.56 -21.71 7.02
N GLU A 300 13.91 -22.91 7.52
CA GLU A 300 13.21 -23.54 8.65
C GLU A 300 13.24 -22.70 9.93
N LYS A 301 14.32 -21.95 10.16
CA LYS A 301 14.48 -21.09 11.35
C LYS A 301 14.08 -19.64 11.11
N ARG A 302 13.81 -19.24 9.86
CA ARG A 302 13.68 -17.83 9.47
C ARG A 302 12.71 -17.07 10.36
N GLN A 303 11.52 -17.62 10.57
CA GLN A 303 10.46 -16.93 11.33
C GLN A 303 10.81 -16.79 12.81
N LEU A 304 11.48 -17.78 13.40
CA LEU A 304 11.95 -17.72 14.78
C LEU A 304 13.10 -16.70 14.93
N VAL A 305 14.04 -16.66 13.99
CA VAL A 305 15.12 -15.67 13.98
C VAL A 305 14.57 -14.25 13.89
N LEU A 306 13.53 -14.03 13.05
CA LEU A 306 12.86 -12.73 12.97
C LEU A 306 12.16 -12.38 14.30
N LEU A 307 11.48 -13.34 14.94
CA LEU A 307 10.87 -13.13 16.26
C LEU A 307 11.91 -12.73 17.30
N ASP A 308 13.03 -13.45 17.36
CA ASP A 308 14.11 -13.18 18.31
C ASP A 308 14.72 -11.80 18.09
N SER A 309 14.89 -11.38 16.83
CA SER A 309 15.32 -10.03 16.49
C SER A 309 14.36 -8.97 17.04
N SER A 310 13.04 -9.14 16.86
CA SER A 310 12.04 -8.25 17.47
C SER A 310 12.09 -8.25 19.00
N LEU A 311 12.16 -9.42 19.64
CA LEU A 311 12.24 -9.52 21.10
C LEU A 311 13.50 -8.85 21.65
N ASN A 312 14.64 -9.00 20.96
CA ASN A 312 15.90 -8.37 21.37
C ASN A 312 15.85 -6.85 21.24
N GLY A 313 15.32 -6.31 20.14
CA GLY A 313 15.13 -4.87 19.99
C GLY A 313 14.16 -4.29 21.02
N LEU A 314 13.05 -5.00 21.30
CA LEU A 314 12.10 -4.60 22.34
C LEU A 314 12.74 -4.61 23.75
N ARG A 315 13.58 -5.60 24.07
CA ARG A 315 14.37 -5.63 25.33
C ARG A 315 15.34 -4.47 25.40
N ALA A 316 16.08 -4.20 24.32
CA ALA A 316 17.08 -3.12 24.28
C ALA A 316 16.46 -1.74 24.50
N LEU A 317 15.23 -1.52 24.00
CA LEU A 317 14.48 -0.28 24.21
C LEU A 317 13.64 -0.26 25.51
N GLY A 318 13.71 -1.32 26.34
CA GLY A 318 13.07 -1.37 27.65
C GLY A 318 11.57 -1.69 27.63
N TYR A 319 11.03 -2.26 26.56
CA TYR A 319 9.63 -2.70 26.51
C TYR A 319 9.40 -4.05 27.20
N LEU A 320 10.46 -4.78 27.52
CA LEU A 320 10.40 -6.11 28.11
C LEU A 320 11.23 -6.18 29.39
N GLU A 321 10.65 -6.78 30.42
CA GLU A 321 11.32 -7.16 31.67
C GLU A 321 11.35 -8.69 31.75
N GLY A 322 12.50 -9.27 31.40
CA GLY A 322 12.67 -10.72 31.27
C GLY A 322 11.81 -11.31 30.15
N VAL A 323 10.73 -12.01 30.53
CA VAL A 323 9.79 -12.69 29.61
C VAL A 323 8.40 -12.03 29.55
N HIS A 324 8.23 -10.89 30.23
CA HIS A 324 6.98 -10.15 30.29
C HIS A 324 7.14 -8.73 29.75
N LEU A 325 6.02 -8.08 29.45
CA LEU A 325 5.99 -6.64 29.13
C LEU A 325 6.41 -5.85 30.39
N SER A 326 7.28 -4.86 30.21
CA SER A 326 7.48 -3.80 31.21
C SER A 326 6.25 -2.90 31.29
N GLU A 327 6.22 -1.94 32.21
CA GLU A 327 5.19 -0.89 32.20
C GLU A 327 5.13 -0.16 30.86
N LYS A 328 6.31 0.19 30.30
CA LYS A 328 6.46 0.77 28.97
C LYS A 328 5.90 -0.14 27.88
N GLY A 329 6.25 -1.42 27.93
CA GLY A 329 5.70 -2.47 27.07
C GLY A 329 4.18 -2.53 27.08
N TYR A 330 3.61 -2.49 28.27
CA TYR A 330 2.17 -2.69 28.48
C TYR A 330 1.34 -1.56 27.88
N TRP A 331 1.71 -0.30 28.13
CA TRP A 331 0.97 0.81 27.54
C TRP A 331 1.21 0.93 26.03
N ALA A 332 2.45 0.71 25.56
CA ALA A 332 2.78 0.79 24.14
C ALA A 332 2.04 -0.28 23.33
N ALA A 333 1.76 -1.45 23.91
CA ALA A 333 0.95 -2.50 23.28
C ALA A 333 -0.50 -2.07 22.99
N ASN A 334 -0.99 -0.94 23.51
CA ASN A 334 -2.30 -0.38 23.12
C ASN A 334 -2.24 0.46 21.83
N LEU A 335 -1.04 0.75 21.30
CA LEU A 335 -0.84 1.41 20.02
C LEU A 335 -0.83 0.36 18.90
N CYS A 336 -1.99 0.11 18.30
CA CYS A 336 -2.17 -0.89 17.24
C CYS A 336 -1.85 -0.31 15.86
N THR A 337 -0.60 0.10 15.67
CA THR A 337 -0.12 0.76 14.44
C THR A 337 1.28 0.27 14.05
N THR A 338 1.62 0.40 12.77
CA THR A 338 2.97 0.15 12.27
C THR A 338 4.01 1.13 12.82
N LEU A 339 3.58 2.26 13.41
CA LEU A 339 4.44 3.26 14.04
C LEU A 339 4.62 3.05 15.55
N VAL A 340 4.29 1.87 16.07
CA VAL A 340 4.15 1.65 17.52
C VAL A 340 5.40 2.06 18.30
N ILE A 341 6.60 1.70 17.83
CA ILE A 341 7.84 1.97 18.56
C ILE A 341 8.23 3.44 18.38
N GLU A 342 8.12 3.97 17.18
CA GLU A 342 8.42 5.37 16.88
C GLU A 342 7.54 6.30 17.73
N LEU A 343 6.23 6.06 17.78
CA LEU A 343 5.29 6.82 18.60
C LEU A 343 5.59 6.64 20.09
N ALA A 344 5.82 5.40 20.54
CA ALA A 344 6.08 5.14 21.95
C ALA A 344 7.38 5.80 22.43
N GLU A 345 8.46 5.78 21.64
CA GLU A 345 9.70 6.50 21.97
C GLU A 345 9.52 8.02 21.94
N ILE A 346 8.75 8.57 20.99
CA ILE A 346 8.44 10.01 20.96
C ILE A 346 7.71 10.43 22.25
N ILE A 347 6.71 9.65 22.67
CA ILE A 347 5.97 9.87 23.93
C ILE A 347 6.94 9.77 25.12
N GLN A 348 7.72 8.70 25.19
CA GLN A 348 8.66 8.43 26.29
C GLN A 348 9.74 9.50 26.43
N SER A 349 10.12 10.16 25.32
CA SER A 349 11.12 11.24 25.32
C SER A 349 10.62 12.56 25.95
N GLY A 350 9.35 12.62 26.36
CA GLY A 350 8.70 13.83 26.87
C GLY A 350 8.49 14.91 25.80
N LEU A 351 8.67 14.60 24.51
CA LEU A 351 8.57 15.58 23.42
C LEU A 351 7.17 16.18 23.28
N LEU A 352 6.14 15.43 23.70
CA LEU A 352 4.74 15.83 23.62
C LEU A 352 4.20 16.40 24.94
N GLU A 353 5.02 16.54 25.98
CA GLU A 353 4.61 17.15 27.24
C GLU A 353 4.29 18.63 27.04
N GLY A 354 3.09 19.06 27.45
CA GLY A 354 2.63 20.43 27.25
C GLY A 354 2.41 20.83 25.78
N ALA A 355 2.39 19.86 24.85
CA ALA A 355 2.14 20.15 23.44
C ALA A 355 0.74 20.74 23.22
N THR A 356 0.63 21.63 22.24
CA THR A 356 -0.65 22.10 21.73
C THR A 356 -1.18 21.17 20.63
N VAL A 357 -2.44 21.35 20.23
CA VAL A 357 -3.08 20.53 19.19
C VAL A 357 -2.30 20.59 17.87
N ASP A 358 -1.88 21.78 17.45
CA ASP A 358 -1.10 22.00 16.22
C ASP A 358 0.26 21.31 16.27
N ILE A 359 0.96 21.36 17.40
CA ILE A 359 2.24 20.64 17.56
C ILE A 359 2.04 19.13 17.53
N LEU A 360 1.03 18.60 18.24
CA LEU A 360 0.73 17.18 18.19
C LEU A 360 0.41 16.73 16.76
N VAL A 361 -0.46 17.45 16.05
CA VAL A 361 -0.78 17.17 14.64
C VAL A 361 0.45 17.23 13.75
N ALA A 362 1.29 18.25 13.91
CA ALA A 362 2.51 18.41 13.12
C ALA A 362 3.48 17.25 13.32
N VAL A 363 3.74 16.83 14.57
CA VAL A 363 4.63 15.72 14.89
C VAL A 363 4.12 14.43 14.24
N ILE A 364 2.84 14.11 14.45
CA ILE A 364 2.25 12.87 13.96
C ILE A 364 2.18 12.84 12.43
N ALA A 365 1.79 13.94 11.78
CA ALA A 365 1.77 14.05 10.33
C ALA A 365 3.18 13.96 9.72
N SER A 366 4.19 14.52 10.39
CA SER A 366 5.57 14.50 9.89
C SER A 366 6.15 13.10 9.73
N ILE A 367 5.77 12.16 10.61
CA ILE A 367 6.26 10.76 10.56
C ILE A 367 5.30 9.80 9.85
N SER A 368 4.06 10.24 9.61
CA SER A 368 3.02 9.48 8.90
C SER A 368 3.03 9.72 7.39
N GLY A 369 3.62 10.84 6.94
CA GLY A 369 3.69 11.20 5.53
C GLY A 369 4.41 10.18 4.67
N ASP A 370 4.04 10.15 3.39
CA ASP A 370 4.64 9.30 2.36
C ASP A 370 5.66 10.14 1.56
N PRO A 371 6.97 9.80 1.57
CA PRO A 371 8.01 10.60 0.93
C PRO A 371 7.88 10.65 -0.60
N HIS A 372 7.08 9.76 -1.19
CA HIS A 372 6.81 9.74 -2.64
C HIS A 372 5.59 10.58 -3.03
N ARG A 373 4.93 11.24 -2.08
CA ARG A 373 3.79 12.14 -2.32
C ARG A 373 4.21 13.59 -2.19
N GLN A 374 3.48 14.44 -2.91
CA GLN A 374 3.65 15.88 -2.84
C GLN A 374 2.69 16.45 -1.80
N TYR A 375 3.21 17.37 -0.99
CA TYR A 375 2.49 18.03 0.09
C TYR A 375 2.70 19.56 -0.02
N LEU A 376 1.97 20.34 0.78
CA LEU A 376 2.18 21.79 0.87
C LEU A 376 3.57 22.06 1.44
N SER A 377 4.38 22.81 0.70
CA SER A 377 5.74 23.18 1.11
C SER A 377 5.72 23.98 2.42
N ALA A 378 6.43 23.50 3.43
CA ALA A 378 6.58 24.19 4.72
C ALA A 378 7.37 25.51 4.61
N GLY A 379 8.15 25.69 3.54
CA GLY A 379 8.91 26.90 3.30
C GLY A 379 9.90 27.23 4.43
N LYS A 380 9.88 28.47 4.92
CA LYS A 380 10.81 28.98 5.95
C LYS A 380 10.25 28.97 7.38
N ALA A 381 8.96 28.68 7.55
CA ALA A 381 8.28 28.70 8.85
C ALA A 381 7.67 27.32 9.11
N PRO A 382 8.50 26.32 9.45
CA PRO A 382 8.01 24.97 9.67
C PRO A 382 7.02 24.94 10.85
N PRO A 383 6.02 24.04 10.82
CA PRO A 383 4.99 23.94 11.86
C PRO A 383 5.51 23.33 13.18
N LEU A 384 6.81 23.07 13.30
CA LEU A 384 7.43 22.45 14.46
C LEU A 384 8.44 23.41 15.10
N PRO A 385 8.49 23.52 16.44
CA PRO A 385 9.46 24.35 17.15
C PRO A 385 10.90 23.92 16.89
N ASP A 386 11.83 24.86 17.05
CA ASP A 386 13.26 24.60 16.89
C ASP A 386 13.74 23.41 17.73
N GLY A 387 14.57 22.56 17.13
CA GLY A 387 15.12 21.37 17.77
C GLY A 387 14.18 20.16 17.82
N THR A 388 12.87 20.32 17.60
CA THR A 388 11.90 19.21 17.60
C THR A 388 12.22 18.17 16.54
N VAL A 389 12.53 18.60 15.32
CA VAL A 389 12.89 17.73 14.21
C VAL A 389 14.09 16.86 14.55
N ARG A 390 15.16 17.47 15.07
CA ARG A 390 16.38 16.75 15.45
C ARG A 390 16.13 15.70 16.53
N ARG A 391 15.24 16.00 17.49
CA ARG A 391 14.85 15.04 18.54
C ARG A 391 14.08 13.87 17.94
N ILE A 392 13.11 14.13 17.06
CA ILE A 392 12.37 13.06 16.37
C ILE A 392 13.33 12.20 15.54
N GLU A 393 14.21 12.81 14.75
CA GLU A 393 15.20 12.08 13.94
C GLU A 393 16.13 11.22 14.79
N ALA A 394 16.59 11.73 15.95
CA ALA A 394 17.39 10.95 16.88
C ALA A 394 16.63 9.73 17.43
N THR A 395 15.34 9.91 17.78
CA THR A 395 14.45 8.81 18.18
C THR A 395 14.28 7.78 17.06
N LEU A 396 13.98 8.22 15.84
CA LEU A 396 13.82 7.33 14.69
C LEU A 396 15.10 6.55 14.39
N ALA A 397 16.26 7.19 14.51
CA ALA A 397 17.56 6.54 14.35
C ALA A 397 17.78 5.45 15.42
N ALA A 398 17.53 5.76 16.70
CA ALA A 398 17.69 4.81 17.79
C ALA A 398 16.80 3.56 17.65
N VAL A 399 15.58 3.74 17.12
CA VAL A 399 14.65 2.64 16.80
C VAL A 399 15.18 1.80 15.63
N ARG A 400 15.65 2.45 14.56
CA ARG A 400 16.22 1.78 13.38
C ARG A 400 17.45 0.96 13.74
N ASP A 401 18.30 1.45 14.64
CA ASP A 401 19.52 0.77 15.08
C ASP A 401 19.25 -0.56 15.82
N GLN A 402 18.00 -0.85 16.18
CA GLN A 402 17.60 -2.15 16.74
C GLN A 402 17.37 -3.24 15.69
N HIS A 403 17.34 -2.89 14.40
CA HIS A 403 17.19 -3.82 13.27
C HIS A 403 15.96 -4.76 13.40
N MET A 404 14.88 -4.28 14.02
CA MET A 404 13.66 -5.07 14.20
C MET A 404 12.89 -5.24 12.89
N PRO A 405 12.36 -6.44 12.59
CA PRO A 405 11.55 -6.70 11.40
C PRO A 405 10.38 -5.72 11.20
N GLY A 406 10.32 -5.12 10.01
CA GLY A 406 9.23 -4.23 9.59
C GLY A 406 9.30 -2.80 10.14
N VAL A 407 10.35 -2.45 10.88
CA VAL A 407 10.73 -1.04 11.04
C VAL A 407 11.28 -0.56 9.70
N LEU A 408 10.69 0.52 9.15
CA LEU A 408 11.07 1.04 7.84
C LEU A 408 12.42 1.77 7.92
N GLU A 409 13.39 1.37 7.09
CA GLU A 409 14.75 1.95 7.09
C GLU A 409 14.77 3.40 6.57
N ASP A 410 13.87 3.73 5.65
CA ASP A 410 13.75 5.01 4.93
C ASP A 410 12.83 6.02 5.63
N ARG A 411 12.31 5.68 6.82
CA ARG A 411 11.41 6.57 7.56
C ARG A 411 12.14 7.87 7.93
N GLN A 412 11.56 8.99 7.54
CA GLN A 412 12.10 10.33 7.75
C GLN A 412 11.01 11.30 8.21
N VAL A 413 11.43 12.44 8.77
CA VAL A 413 10.52 13.53 9.15
C VAL A 413 10.18 14.34 7.90
N ILE A 414 8.91 14.37 7.53
CA ILE A 414 8.41 15.08 6.35
C ILE A 414 7.70 16.36 6.78
N LEU A 415 8.43 17.48 6.74
CA LEU A 415 7.91 18.79 7.19
C LEU A 415 6.74 19.28 6.35
N ASP A 416 6.72 18.97 5.06
CA ASP A 416 5.61 19.36 4.17
C ASP A 416 4.32 18.63 4.54
N ALA A 417 4.42 17.38 5.01
CA ALA A 417 3.27 16.65 5.53
C ALA A 417 2.75 17.29 6.83
N ALA A 418 3.66 17.65 7.74
CA ALA A 418 3.31 18.41 8.94
C ALA A 418 2.60 19.71 8.59
N HIS A 419 3.15 20.47 7.63
CA HIS A 419 2.60 21.75 7.22
C HIS A 419 1.22 21.59 6.59
N THR A 420 1.04 20.57 5.73
CA THR A 420 -0.26 20.26 5.11
C THR A 420 -1.34 19.99 6.14
N ALA A 421 -1.05 19.14 7.14
CA ALA A 421 -2.03 18.79 8.17
C ALA A 421 -2.35 19.99 9.09
N VAL A 422 -1.36 20.81 9.43
CA VAL A 422 -1.58 22.03 10.23
C VAL A 422 -2.32 23.11 9.43
N SER A 423 -2.02 23.29 8.14
CA SER A 423 -2.79 24.19 7.28
C SER A 423 -4.25 23.76 7.19
N TRP A 424 -4.53 22.45 7.14
CA TRP A 424 -5.89 21.95 7.25
C TRP A 424 -6.51 22.27 8.61
N LEU A 425 -5.77 22.12 9.72
CA LEU A 425 -6.27 22.41 11.07
C LEU A 425 -6.75 23.86 11.26
N TYR A 426 -6.17 24.81 10.50
CA TYR A 426 -6.50 26.24 10.55
C TYR A 426 -7.41 26.72 9.41
N ALA A 427 -7.67 25.90 8.39
CA ALA A 427 -8.60 26.26 7.33
C ALA A 427 -10.02 26.46 7.90
N GLU A 428 -10.84 27.27 7.24
CA GLU A 428 -12.25 27.43 7.64
C GLU A 428 -13.05 26.18 7.24
N ASP A 429 -12.85 25.75 6.00
CA ASP A 429 -13.54 24.64 5.35
C ASP A 429 -12.64 23.97 4.29
N TRP A 430 -13.14 22.89 3.68
CA TRP A 430 -12.38 22.19 2.63
C TRP A 430 -12.20 23.03 1.37
N HIS A 431 -13.13 23.93 1.03
CA HIS A 431 -13.08 24.75 -0.17
C HIS A 431 -11.89 25.73 -0.14
N SER A 432 -11.68 26.41 0.97
CA SER A 432 -10.54 27.29 1.22
C SER A 432 -9.22 26.52 1.23
N PHE A 433 -9.18 25.35 1.88
CA PHE A 433 -8.00 24.48 1.89
C PHE A 433 -7.66 23.95 0.49
N ARG A 434 -8.66 23.48 -0.24
CA ARG A 434 -8.53 22.99 -1.63
C ARG A 434 -7.94 24.04 -2.55
N SER A 435 -8.35 25.30 -2.42
CA SER A 435 -7.78 26.39 -3.21
C SER A 435 -6.27 26.51 -3.02
N LEU A 436 -5.77 26.34 -1.78
CA LEU A 436 -4.34 26.32 -1.48
C LEU A 436 -3.63 25.10 -2.09
N LEU A 437 -4.25 23.92 -2.01
CA LEU A 437 -3.73 22.69 -2.61
C LEU A 437 -3.55 22.84 -4.12
N LEU A 438 -4.59 23.32 -4.81
CA LEU A 438 -4.61 23.52 -6.27
C LEU A 438 -3.53 24.50 -6.72
N LEU A 439 -3.38 25.63 -6.03
CA LEU A 439 -2.34 26.63 -6.34
C LEU A 439 -0.92 26.08 -6.15
N SER A 440 -0.76 25.09 -5.26
CA SER A 440 0.52 24.44 -4.95
C SER A 440 0.77 23.16 -5.74
N GLY A 441 -0.16 22.76 -6.61
CA GLY A 441 -0.07 21.52 -7.38
C GLY A 441 -0.18 20.24 -6.54
N VAL A 442 -0.76 20.32 -5.34
CA VAL A 442 -0.96 19.17 -4.44
C VAL A 442 -2.29 18.50 -4.77
N ALA A 443 -2.29 17.18 -4.95
CA ALA A 443 -3.50 16.42 -5.19
C ALA A 443 -4.37 16.33 -3.92
N GLU A 444 -5.66 16.61 -4.06
CA GLU A 444 -6.61 16.62 -2.94
C GLU A 444 -6.68 15.28 -2.21
N GLY A 445 -6.65 14.16 -2.95
CA GLY A 445 -6.65 12.82 -2.38
C GLY A 445 -5.38 12.49 -1.59
N ASP A 446 -4.23 13.08 -1.93
CA ASP A 446 -2.99 12.90 -1.18
C ASP A 446 -3.04 13.64 0.16
N ALA A 447 -3.57 14.86 0.18
CA ALA A 447 -3.80 15.61 1.41
C ALA A 447 -4.86 14.95 2.30
N ALA A 448 -6.00 14.53 1.72
CA ALA A 448 -7.06 13.81 2.44
C ALA A 448 -6.53 12.53 3.09
N ARG A 449 -5.78 11.70 2.33
CA ARG A 449 -5.15 10.49 2.86
C ARG A 449 -4.22 10.79 4.03
N LEU A 450 -3.36 11.81 3.90
CA LEU A 450 -2.46 12.21 4.99
C LEU A 450 -3.26 12.57 6.25
N ILE A 451 -4.30 13.41 6.12
CA ILE A 451 -5.12 13.85 7.26
C ILE A 451 -5.82 12.66 7.91
N THR A 452 -6.43 11.76 7.13
CA THR A 452 -7.07 10.55 7.65
C THR A 452 -6.06 9.64 8.35
N GLN A 453 -4.86 9.47 7.78
CA GLN A 453 -3.80 8.65 8.39
C GLN A 453 -3.28 9.28 9.70
N THR A 454 -3.05 10.59 9.73
CA THR A 454 -2.71 11.33 10.94
C THR A 454 -3.79 11.17 12.01
N SER A 455 -5.06 11.29 11.62
CA SER A 455 -6.19 11.07 12.51
C SER A 455 -6.24 9.65 13.06
N GLU A 456 -5.93 8.63 12.26
CA GLU A 456 -5.86 7.25 12.74
C GLU A 456 -4.75 7.07 13.78
N GLN A 457 -3.58 7.69 13.59
CA GLN A 457 -2.53 7.66 14.61
C GLN A 457 -2.94 8.39 15.89
N LEU A 458 -3.60 9.55 15.77
CA LEU A 458 -4.17 10.26 16.93
C LEU A 458 -5.22 9.40 17.65
N ASN A 459 -5.99 8.61 16.91
CA ASN A 459 -6.95 7.66 17.49
C ASN A 459 -6.25 6.55 18.29
N GLN A 460 -5.04 6.13 17.90
CA GLN A 460 -4.22 5.22 18.72
C GLN A 460 -3.76 5.91 20.01
N LEU A 461 -3.29 7.16 19.93
CA LEU A 461 -2.89 7.92 21.12
C LEU A 461 -4.05 8.17 22.09
N ALA A 462 -5.26 8.41 21.56
CA ALA A 462 -6.48 8.61 22.34
C ALA A 462 -6.85 7.38 23.20
N ARG A 463 -6.30 6.18 22.92
CA ARG A 463 -6.53 4.96 23.71
C ARG A 463 -5.65 4.88 24.97
N LEU A 464 -4.66 5.76 25.11
CA LEU A 464 -3.72 5.74 26.24
C LEU A 464 -4.27 6.44 27.50
N THR A 465 -5.58 6.43 27.73
CA THR A 465 -6.22 7.17 28.84
C THR A 465 -5.74 6.74 30.22
N GLU A 466 -5.33 5.48 30.39
CA GLU A 466 -4.85 4.95 31.66
C GLU A 466 -3.40 5.35 31.98
N SER A 467 -2.56 5.58 30.97
CA SER A 467 -1.11 5.83 31.12
C SER A 467 -0.71 7.28 30.82
N HIS A 468 -1.34 7.89 29.82
CA HIS A 468 -1.01 9.22 29.29
C HIS A 468 -2.28 10.05 29.09
N TYR A 469 -3.04 10.25 30.18
CA TYR A 469 -4.37 10.87 30.14
C TYR A 469 -4.40 12.23 29.41
N GLU A 470 -3.48 13.14 29.73
CA GLU A 470 -3.44 14.48 29.10
C GLU A 470 -3.20 14.41 27.59
N LEU A 471 -2.26 13.56 27.16
CA LEU A 471 -1.98 13.32 25.74
C LEU A 471 -3.18 12.68 25.04
N ALA A 472 -3.84 11.71 25.68
CA ALA A 472 -5.01 11.05 25.13
C ALA A 472 -6.15 12.07 24.90
N MET A 473 -6.39 12.96 25.86
CA MET A 473 -7.40 14.03 25.72
C MET A 473 -7.01 15.04 24.62
N LEU A 474 -5.73 15.40 24.53
CA LEU A 474 -5.23 16.27 23.46
C LEU A 474 -5.41 15.61 22.08
N ALA A 475 -5.15 14.31 21.97
CA ALA A 475 -5.33 13.55 20.74
C ALA A 475 -6.81 13.45 20.33
N VAL A 476 -7.74 13.30 21.28
CA VAL A 476 -9.19 13.38 21.01
C VAL A 476 -9.56 14.75 20.43
N ALA A 477 -9.09 15.84 21.05
CA ALA A 477 -9.36 17.19 20.58
C ALA A 477 -8.75 17.45 19.19
N ALA A 478 -7.53 16.98 18.94
CA ALA A 478 -6.88 17.06 17.64
C ALA A 478 -7.67 16.31 16.56
N LYS A 479 -8.10 15.09 16.86
CA LYS A 479 -8.90 14.26 15.95
C LYS A 479 -10.20 14.96 15.55
N GLN A 480 -10.94 15.49 16.52
CA GLN A 480 -12.21 16.18 16.28
C GLN A 480 -12.06 17.41 15.37
N ARG A 481 -10.89 18.08 15.40
CA ARG A 481 -10.62 19.23 14.53
C ARG A 481 -10.14 18.85 13.14
N LEU A 482 -9.44 17.72 13.00
CA LEU A 482 -8.97 17.22 11.70
C LEU A 482 -10.05 16.49 10.91
N LEU A 483 -10.82 15.63 11.58
CA LEU A 483 -11.94 14.96 10.96
C LEU A 483 -13.15 15.89 11.00
N ARG A 484 -13.32 16.62 9.89
CA ARG A 484 -14.51 17.42 9.56
C ARG A 484 -14.79 17.29 8.05
N PRO A 485 -15.96 17.72 7.54
CA PRO A 485 -16.33 17.51 6.14
C PRO A 485 -15.26 18.02 5.16
N PRO A 486 -15.03 17.30 4.03
CA PRO A 486 -15.70 16.07 3.60
C PRO A 486 -15.09 14.79 4.19
N LEU A 487 -14.09 14.89 5.09
CA LEU A 487 -13.37 13.71 5.60
C LEU A 487 -14.15 12.91 6.66
N THR A 488 -15.22 13.49 7.21
CA THR A 488 -16.14 12.85 8.17
C THR A 488 -17.43 12.38 7.57
N GLU A 489 -17.73 12.72 6.32
CA GLU A 489 -18.94 12.27 5.68
C GLU A 489 -18.87 10.74 5.67
N ALA A 490 -19.69 10.12 6.53
CA ALA A 490 -20.00 8.72 6.42
C ALA A 490 -20.81 8.59 5.14
N ILE A 491 -20.12 8.52 4.01
CA ILE A 491 -20.74 8.12 2.75
C ILE A 491 -21.39 6.79 3.08
N ASN A 492 -22.71 6.70 2.97
CA ASN A 492 -23.46 5.58 3.53
C ASN A 492 -23.17 4.29 2.73
N ILE A 493 -22.02 3.66 3.01
CA ILE A 493 -21.50 2.49 2.29
C ILE A 493 -22.34 1.25 2.62
N ASP A 494 -23.16 1.26 3.68
CA ASP A 494 -24.08 0.16 4.01
C ASP A 494 -25.21 -0.02 2.96
N SER A 495 -25.27 0.87 1.95
CA SER A 495 -26.16 0.76 0.78
C SER A 495 -25.49 0.24 -0.50
N LEU A 496 -24.18 -0.05 -0.46
CA LEU A 496 -23.40 -0.78 -1.48
C LEU A 496 -23.37 -2.27 -1.17
#